data_AF-A0A363TMP2-F1
#
_entry.id   AF-A0A363TMP2-F1
#
_cell.length_a   1.000
_cell.length_b   1.000
_cell.length_c   1.000
_cell.angle_alpha   90.00
_cell.angle_beta   90.00
_cell.angle_gamma   90.00
#
_symmetry.space_group_name_H-M   'P 1'
#
loop_
_entity.id
_entity.type
_entity.pdbx_description
1 polymer ?
#
loop_
_entity_poly.entity_id
_entity_poly.type
_entity_poly.pdbx_seq_one_letter_code
_entity_poly.pdbx_strand_id
1 'polypeptide(L)'
;MAVRSDLCGRGAHMNIIEHLNLGRRHRLPAILAAEAAECGLACMAMISRYYGHDVDLNGLRQRFSLSLAGASLRSLMGIADQLGFSTRALRAEVGALSKVHLPAVLHWDLNHFVVLKSINRRSAVVHDPAVGVRTLSLEQFSKHFTGVVLELARAEGFEPITQKAPMKLSFLWSRLRGSWGALIQVLILSTALQIATFAAPFQLQLVVDEALAQADRDLLLVIALAFGG
;
A
#
# COMPACT_ATOMS: atom_id res chain seq x y z
N MET A 1 -11.05 -74.77 -34.58
CA MET A 1 -9.99 -73.77 -34.33
C MET A 1 -10.64 -72.59 -33.62
N ALA A 2 -10.43 -72.50 -32.31
CA ALA A 2 -11.13 -71.61 -31.40
C ALA A 2 -10.27 -70.39 -31.03
N VAL A 3 -10.98 -69.29 -30.76
CA VAL A 3 -10.53 -67.96 -30.30
C VAL A 3 -9.93 -68.01 -28.88
N ARG A 4 -8.88 -67.20 -28.62
CA ARG A 4 -8.35 -66.66 -27.33
C ARG A 4 -7.32 -65.56 -27.69
N SER A 5 -7.51 -64.27 -27.40
CA SER A 5 -7.46 -63.49 -26.13
C SER A 5 -6.06 -63.32 -25.51
N ASP A 6 -5.81 -62.09 -25.01
CA ASP A 6 -4.80 -61.62 -24.01
C ASP A 6 -3.75 -60.66 -24.61
N LEU A 7 -3.86 -59.32 -24.46
CA LEU A 7 -3.62 -58.45 -23.28
C LEU A 7 -2.15 -58.34 -22.84
N CYS A 8 -1.48 -57.25 -23.19
CA CYS A 8 -0.48 -56.54 -22.36
C CYS A 8 -0.10 -55.22 -23.08
N GLY A 9 -0.54 -54.03 -22.64
CA GLY A 9 -0.06 -53.41 -21.42
C GLY A 9 1.15 -52.50 -21.67
N ARG A 10 1.09 -51.57 -22.65
CA ARG A 10 2.11 -50.50 -22.76
C ARG A 10 1.78 -49.40 -21.76
N GLY A 11 2.56 -49.39 -20.68
CA GLY A 11 2.46 -48.46 -19.58
C GLY A 11 2.48 -47.01 -20.05
N ALA A 12 1.38 -46.32 -19.74
CA ALA A 12 1.35 -44.89 -19.62
C ALA A 12 2.29 -44.47 -18.48
N HIS A 13 3.52 -44.07 -18.81
CA HIS A 13 4.31 -43.24 -17.90
C HIS A 13 3.71 -41.83 -17.91
N MET A 14 2.55 -41.70 -17.28
CA MET A 14 1.96 -40.44 -16.89
C MET A 14 2.84 -39.89 -15.76
N ASN A 15 3.52 -38.78 -16.00
CA ASN A 15 4.32 -38.07 -15.01
C ASN A 15 3.42 -37.57 -13.87
N ILE A 16 3.16 -38.45 -12.89
CA ILE A 16 2.42 -38.15 -11.64
C ILE A 16 3.10 -37.05 -10.82
N ILE A 17 4.35 -36.72 -11.12
CA ILE A 17 5.11 -35.68 -10.41
C ILE A 17 4.75 -34.26 -10.90
N GLU A 18 4.14 -34.09 -12.09
CA GLU A 18 3.77 -32.76 -12.60
C GLU A 18 2.50 -32.19 -11.93
N HIS A 19 1.69 -33.04 -11.29
CA HIS A 19 0.47 -32.65 -10.58
C HIS A 19 0.62 -32.52 -9.06
N LEU A 20 1.79 -32.84 -8.51
CA LEU A 20 2.07 -32.66 -7.09
C LEU A 20 2.61 -31.25 -6.86
N ASN A 21 1.70 -30.28 -6.90
CA ASN A 21 1.93 -28.90 -6.47
C ASN A 21 2.05 -28.84 -4.93
N LEU A 22 3.09 -29.46 -4.38
CA LEU A 22 3.50 -29.43 -2.98
C LEU A 22 4.42 -28.22 -2.68
N GLY A 23 4.31 -27.15 -3.47
CA GLY A 23 5.14 -25.96 -3.40
C GLY A 23 4.55 -24.89 -2.49
N ARG A 24 5.39 -24.34 -1.58
CA ARG A 24 5.23 -23.09 -0.83
C ARG A 24 3.83 -22.47 -0.89
N ARG A 25 3.07 -22.57 0.19
CA ARG A 25 1.77 -21.89 0.34
C ARG A 25 2.00 -20.38 0.13
N HIS A 26 1.75 -19.91 -1.10
CA HIS A 26 1.92 -18.50 -1.46
C HIS A 26 1.01 -17.68 -0.54
N ARG A 27 1.61 -16.83 0.30
CA ARG A 27 0.87 -15.97 1.21
C ARG A 27 0.51 -14.70 0.44
N LEU A 28 -0.78 -14.42 0.33
CA LEU A 28 -1.26 -13.13 -0.18
C LEU A 28 -0.77 -12.03 0.78
N PRO A 29 0.10 -11.10 0.35
CA PRO A 29 0.52 -9.99 1.20
C PRO A 29 -0.63 -8.98 1.35
N ALA A 30 -0.61 -8.21 2.43
CA ALA A 30 -1.43 -7.00 2.55
C ALA A 30 -0.58 -5.81 2.11
N ILE A 31 -1.06 -5.06 1.12
CA ILE A 31 -0.43 -3.83 0.64
C ILE A 31 -1.44 -2.71 0.82
N LEU A 32 -1.03 -1.69 1.56
CA LEU A 32 -1.85 -0.50 1.77
C LEU A 32 -1.58 0.52 0.65
N ALA A 33 -2.64 1.18 0.21
CA ALA A 33 -2.58 2.31 -0.72
C ALA A 33 -2.48 3.62 0.08
N ALA A 34 -1.73 4.59 -0.44
CA ALA A 34 -1.67 5.93 0.16
C ALA A 34 -2.89 6.77 -0.26
N GLU A 35 -3.40 6.52 -1.47
CA GLU A 35 -4.51 7.25 -2.06
C GLU A 35 -5.65 6.30 -2.46
N ALA A 36 -6.89 6.78 -2.38
CA ALA A 36 -8.07 5.98 -2.74
C ALA A 36 -8.07 5.56 -4.22
N ALA A 37 -7.54 6.41 -5.11
CA ALA A 37 -7.43 6.12 -6.54
C ALA A 37 -6.56 4.87 -6.84
N GLU A 38 -5.66 4.51 -5.93
CA GLU A 38 -4.69 3.44 -6.11
C GLU A 38 -5.15 2.07 -5.62
N CYS A 39 -6.35 1.96 -5.05
CA CYS A 39 -6.89 0.71 -4.52
C CYS A 39 -6.77 -0.44 -5.53
N GLY A 40 -7.13 -0.19 -6.79
CA GLY A 40 -7.02 -1.16 -7.87
C GLY A 40 -5.58 -1.61 -8.15
N LEU A 41 -4.62 -0.68 -8.17
CA LEU A 41 -3.20 -0.99 -8.38
C LEU A 41 -2.61 -1.77 -7.21
N ALA A 42 -3.02 -1.45 -5.99
CA ALA A 42 -2.66 -2.20 -4.79
C ALA A 42 -3.23 -3.64 -4.84
N CYS A 43 -4.46 -3.84 -5.31
CA CYS A 43 -5.02 -5.17 -5.57
C CYS A 43 -4.17 -5.95 -6.57
N MET A 44 -3.77 -5.30 -7.67
CA MET A 44 -2.89 -5.91 -8.67
C MET A 44 -1.52 -6.28 -8.08
N ALA A 45 -0.92 -5.42 -7.25
CA ALA A 45 0.33 -5.71 -6.56
C ALA A 45 0.21 -6.93 -5.63
N MET A 46 -0.89 -7.03 -4.87
CA MET A 46 -1.13 -8.15 -3.95
C MET A 46 -1.24 -9.48 -4.71
N ILE A 47 -2.02 -9.51 -5.79
CA ILE A 47 -2.22 -10.70 -6.60
C ILE A 47 -0.95 -11.06 -7.38
N SER A 48 -0.25 -10.07 -7.93
CA SER A 48 1.04 -10.24 -8.60
C SER A 48 2.04 -10.96 -7.71
N ARG A 49 2.18 -10.50 -6.45
CA ARG A 49 3.06 -11.12 -5.46
C ARG A 49 2.61 -12.49 -5.02
N TYR A 50 1.30 -12.74 -4.98
CA TYR A 50 0.77 -14.08 -4.72
C TYR A 50 1.22 -15.07 -5.79
N TYR A 51 1.15 -14.70 -7.07
CA TYR A 51 1.57 -15.55 -8.19
C TYR A 51 3.08 -15.58 -8.44
N GLY A 52 3.89 -14.87 -7.65
CA GLY A 52 5.34 -15.00 -7.66
C GLY A 52 6.10 -13.81 -8.27
N HIS A 53 5.42 -12.76 -8.70
CA HIS A 53 6.11 -11.51 -9.05
C HIS A 53 6.69 -10.85 -7.80
N ASP A 54 7.84 -10.19 -7.96
CA ASP A 54 8.44 -9.37 -6.92
C ASP A 54 8.25 -7.88 -7.25
N VAL A 55 6.99 -7.44 -7.16
CA VAL A 55 6.57 -6.07 -7.46
C VAL A 55 6.20 -5.31 -6.19
N ASP A 56 6.46 -4.01 -6.14
CA ASP A 56 5.93 -3.09 -5.14
C ASP A 56 4.99 -2.06 -5.76
N LEU A 57 4.22 -1.36 -4.91
CA LEU A 57 3.26 -0.37 -5.39
C LEU A 57 3.97 0.78 -6.11
N ASN A 58 5.19 1.15 -5.68
CA ASN A 58 5.97 2.21 -6.32
C ASN A 58 6.43 1.85 -7.73
N GLY A 59 6.91 0.62 -7.95
CA GLY A 59 7.28 0.11 -9.27
C GLY A 59 6.06 0.06 -10.19
N LEU A 60 4.91 -0.38 -9.68
CA LEU A 60 3.67 -0.34 -10.46
C LEU A 60 3.22 1.08 -10.77
N ARG A 61 3.34 2.05 -9.85
CA ARG A 61 3.02 3.47 -10.10
C ARG A 61 3.87 4.08 -11.21
N GLN A 62 5.15 3.70 -11.28
CA GLN A 62 6.05 4.20 -12.33
C GLN A 62 5.68 3.66 -13.71
N ARG A 63 5.15 2.43 -13.77
CA ARG A 63 4.80 1.77 -15.03
C ARG A 63 3.36 2.05 -15.48
N PHE A 64 2.45 2.22 -14.53
CA PHE A 64 1.03 2.41 -14.78
C PHE A 64 0.55 3.70 -14.13
N SER A 65 0.25 4.69 -14.96
CA SER A 65 -0.36 5.94 -14.52
C SER A 65 -1.86 5.73 -14.32
N LEU A 66 -2.34 5.85 -13.08
CA LEU A 66 -3.77 5.85 -12.78
C LEU A 66 -4.33 7.26 -12.95
N SER A 67 -5.60 7.33 -13.36
CA SER A 67 -6.35 8.59 -13.36
C SER A 67 -6.65 9.02 -11.93
N LEU A 68 -6.83 10.33 -11.71
CA LEU A 68 -7.35 10.88 -10.44
C LEU A 68 -8.74 10.31 -10.09
N ALA A 69 -9.50 9.87 -11.11
CA ALA A 69 -10.78 9.19 -10.92
C ALA A 69 -10.65 7.72 -10.44
N GLY A 70 -9.42 7.22 -10.29
CA GLY A 70 -9.13 5.83 -9.91
C GLY A 70 -9.01 4.87 -11.09
N ALA A 71 -8.96 3.57 -10.76
CA ALA A 71 -8.86 2.49 -11.74
C ALA A 71 -10.26 1.97 -12.12
N SER A 72 -10.60 1.98 -13.41
CA SER A 72 -11.76 1.23 -13.93
C SER A 72 -11.47 -0.27 -14.02
N LEU A 73 -12.51 -1.11 -14.04
CA LEU A 73 -12.36 -2.55 -14.25
C LEU A 73 -11.61 -2.88 -15.56
N ARG A 74 -11.92 -2.13 -16.63
CA ARG A 74 -11.25 -2.26 -17.93
C ARG A 74 -9.75 -1.94 -17.83
N SER A 75 -9.38 -0.88 -17.12
CA SER A 75 -7.96 -0.56 -16.90
C SER A 75 -7.27 -1.62 -16.06
N LEU A 76 -7.94 -2.21 -15.06
CA LEU A 76 -7.37 -3.31 -14.28
C LEU A 76 -7.10 -4.54 -15.14
N MET A 77 -8.03 -4.89 -16.04
CA MET A 77 -7.82 -5.97 -17.02
C MET A 77 -6.62 -5.68 -17.94
N GLY A 78 -6.49 -4.44 -18.43
CA GLY A 78 -5.34 -4.04 -19.25
C GLY A 78 -4.00 -4.07 -18.49
N ILE A 79 -4.00 -3.68 -17.21
CA ILE A 79 -2.81 -3.78 -16.35
C ILE A 79 -2.46 -5.25 -16.09
N ALA A 80 -3.46 -6.10 -15.86
CA ALA A 80 -3.28 -7.52 -15.63
C ALA A 80 -2.64 -8.22 -16.83
N ASP A 81 -3.12 -7.92 -18.03
CA ASP A 81 -2.60 -8.45 -19.29
C ASP A 81 -1.13 -8.06 -19.48
N GLN A 82 -0.77 -6.80 -19.23
CA GLN A 82 0.62 -6.32 -19.28
C GLN A 82 1.54 -6.92 -18.20
N LEU A 83 0.95 -7.47 -17.14
CA LEU A 83 1.64 -8.22 -16.10
C LEU A 83 1.68 -9.74 -16.40
N GLY A 84 1.13 -10.19 -17.53
CA GLY A 84 1.12 -11.60 -17.92
C GLY A 84 0.01 -12.43 -17.25
N PHE A 85 -1.05 -11.79 -16.77
CA PHE A 85 -2.23 -12.47 -16.23
C PHE A 85 -3.35 -12.54 -17.26
N SER A 86 -3.97 -13.72 -17.36
CA SER A 86 -5.28 -13.88 -17.98
C SER A 86 -6.35 -13.45 -16.99
N THR A 87 -7.31 -12.66 -17.44
CA THR A 87 -8.39 -12.14 -16.60
C THR A 87 -9.76 -12.61 -17.06
N ARG A 88 -10.64 -12.85 -16.09
CA ARG A 88 -12.03 -13.19 -16.35
C ARG A 88 -12.93 -12.37 -15.42
N ALA A 89 -13.59 -11.38 -16.00
CA ALA A 89 -14.60 -10.58 -15.31
C ALA A 89 -15.93 -11.34 -15.33
N LEU A 90 -16.56 -11.48 -14.17
CA LEU A 90 -17.84 -12.17 -14.03
C LEU A 90 -18.73 -11.48 -12.99
N ARG A 91 -20.04 -11.66 -13.16
CA ARG A 91 -21.04 -11.27 -12.17
C ARG A 91 -21.42 -12.50 -11.36
N ALA A 92 -21.22 -12.45 -10.06
CA ALA A 92 -21.54 -13.56 -9.16
C ALA A 92 -22.25 -13.06 -7.91
N GLU A 93 -23.16 -13.87 -7.40
CA GLU A 93 -23.74 -13.68 -6.08
C GLU A 93 -22.82 -14.23 -4.99
N VAL A 94 -23.03 -13.79 -3.74
CA VAL A 94 -22.23 -14.20 -2.58
C VAL A 94 -22.16 -15.72 -2.43
N GLY A 95 -23.26 -16.44 -2.70
CA GLY A 95 -23.29 -17.91 -2.63
C GLY A 95 -22.40 -18.60 -3.67
N ALA A 96 -22.21 -17.97 -4.84
CA ALA A 96 -21.39 -18.50 -5.93
C ALA A 96 -19.88 -18.18 -5.77
N LEU A 97 -19.51 -17.25 -4.88
CA LEU A 97 -18.11 -16.88 -4.64
C LEU A 97 -17.23 -18.04 -4.15
N SER A 98 -17.83 -19.07 -3.55
CA SER A 98 -17.13 -20.30 -3.18
C SER A 98 -16.59 -21.09 -4.37
N LYS A 99 -17.09 -20.84 -5.57
CA LYS A 99 -16.69 -21.50 -6.83
C LYS A 99 -15.70 -20.65 -7.67
N VAL A 100 -15.39 -19.45 -7.21
CA VAL A 100 -14.48 -18.51 -7.89
C VAL A 100 -13.04 -18.90 -7.60
N HIS A 101 -12.16 -18.71 -8.57
CA HIS A 101 -10.71 -18.90 -8.41
C HIS A 101 -10.14 -17.80 -7.51
N LEU A 102 -9.47 -18.21 -6.43
CA LEU A 102 -8.90 -17.30 -5.45
C LEU A 102 -7.36 -17.25 -5.57
N PRO A 103 -6.73 -16.10 -5.31
CA PRO A 103 -7.33 -14.82 -4.94
C PRO A 103 -7.97 -14.08 -6.12
N ALA A 104 -9.08 -13.39 -5.87
CA ALA A 104 -9.81 -12.61 -6.87
C ALA A 104 -9.99 -11.15 -6.45
N VAL A 105 -10.05 -10.22 -7.40
CA VAL A 105 -10.41 -8.82 -7.11
C VAL A 105 -11.93 -8.70 -7.09
N LEU A 106 -12.45 -8.02 -6.08
CA LEU A 106 -13.87 -7.71 -5.94
C LEU A 106 -14.07 -6.20 -6.05
N HIS A 107 -15.19 -5.82 -6.66
CA HIS A 107 -15.66 -4.45 -6.61
C HIS A 107 -16.51 -4.23 -5.35
N TRP A 108 -16.18 -3.18 -4.61
CA TRP A 108 -16.60 -2.94 -3.23
C TRP A 108 -17.19 -1.53 -3.09
N ASP A 109 -18.35 -1.40 -2.43
CA ASP A 109 -19.02 -0.11 -2.14
C ASP A 109 -19.18 0.85 -3.35
N LEU A 110 -19.20 0.31 -4.57
CA LEU A 110 -19.32 1.02 -5.85
C LEU A 110 -18.19 2.00 -6.20
N ASN A 111 -17.15 2.13 -5.38
CA ASN A 111 -16.05 3.07 -5.60
C ASN A 111 -14.68 2.52 -5.20
N HIS A 112 -14.59 1.25 -4.80
CA HIS A 112 -13.40 0.65 -4.23
C HIS A 112 -13.14 -0.76 -4.77
N PHE A 113 -11.89 -1.20 -4.67
CA PHE A 113 -11.49 -2.57 -5.02
C PHE A 113 -10.77 -3.23 -3.86
N VAL A 114 -11.09 -4.50 -3.64
CA VAL A 114 -10.50 -5.33 -2.58
C VAL A 114 -10.13 -6.70 -3.12
N VAL A 115 -9.22 -7.42 -2.46
CA VAL A 115 -8.85 -8.78 -2.85
C VAL A 115 -9.49 -9.80 -1.91
N LEU A 116 -10.28 -10.72 -2.46
CA LEU A 116 -10.81 -11.86 -1.74
C LEU A 116 -9.73 -12.94 -1.63
N LYS A 117 -9.33 -13.26 -0.39
CA LYS A 117 -8.35 -14.30 -0.11
C LYS A 117 -8.99 -15.67 0.07
N SER A 118 -10.06 -15.72 0.85
CA SER A 118 -10.78 -16.96 1.18
C SER A 118 -12.19 -16.63 1.62
N ILE A 119 -13.15 -17.46 1.22
CA ILE A 119 -14.53 -17.38 1.66
C ILE A 119 -14.99 -18.75 2.14
N ASN A 120 -15.78 -18.76 3.21
CA ASN A 120 -16.43 -19.96 3.73
C ASN A 120 -17.88 -19.62 4.09
N ARG A 121 -18.63 -20.59 4.61
CA ARG A 121 -20.07 -20.42 4.91
C ARG A 121 -20.39 -19.36 5.97
N ARG A 122 -19.41 -18.96 6.79
CA ARG A 122 -19.63 -18.03 7.93
C ARG A 122 -18.94 -16.69 7.73
N SER A 123 -17.75 -16.70 7.15
CA SER A 123 -16.89 -15.52 7.02
C SER A 123 -16.13 -15.46 5.69
N ALA A 124 -15.75 -14.26 5.33
CA ALA A 124 -14.86 -13.95 4.22
C ALA A 124 -13.63 -13.21 4.73
N VAL A 125 -12.46 -13.56 4.21
CA VAL A 125 -11.19 -12.86 4.46
C VAL A 125 -10.87 -12.03 3.24
N VAL A 126 -10.81 -10.73 3.44
CA VAL A 126 -10.61 -9.72 2.40
C VAL A 126 -9.36 -8.92 2.74
N HIS A 127 -8.54 -8.65 1.74
CA HIS A 127 -7.42 -7.72 1.82
C HIS A 127 -7.86 -6.40 1.19
N ASP A 128 -8.06 -5.41 2.06
CA ASP A 128 -8.51 -4.07 1.71
C ASP A 128 -7.28 -3.14 1.62
N PRO A 129 -7.02 -2.50 0.47
CA PRO A 129 -5.92 -1.54 0.34
C PRO A 129 -6.00 -0.34 1.31
N ALA A 130 -7.19 0.02 1.80
CA ALA A 130 -7.35 1.16 2.70
C ALA A 130 -7.14 0.78 4.18
N VAL A 131 -7.53 -0.42 4.58
CA VAL A 131 -7.62 -0.83 5.99
C VAL A 131 -6.71 -2.02 6.33
N GLY A 132 -6.30 -2.80 5.34
CA GLY A 132 -5.51 -4.02 5.50
C GLY A 132 -6.36 -5.28 5.50
N VAL A 133 -5.93 -6.32 6.23
CA VAL A 133 -6.62 -7.61 6.26
C VAL A 133 -7.84 -7.56 7.17
N ARG A 134 -9.01 -7.90 6.64
CA ARG A 134 -10.28 -7.92 7.37
C ARG A 134 -10.94 -9.29 7.25
N THR A 135 -11.48 -9.76 8.36
CA THR A 135 -12.36 -10.92 8.39
C THR A 135 -13.77 -10.42 8.67
N LEU A 136 -14.68 -10.64 7.73
CA LEU A 136 -16.06 -10.15 7.80
C LEU A 136 -17.01 -11.34 7.91
N SER A 137 -18.12 -11.18 8.61
CA SER A 137 -19.23 -12.13 8.51
C SER A 137 -19.81 -12.09 7.10
N LEU A 138 -20.46 -13.18 6.67
CA LEU A 138 -21.06 -13.24 5.34
C LEU A 138 -22.12 -12.15 5.13
N GLU A 139 -22.87 -11.81 6.18
CA GLU A 139 -23.86 -10.73 6.17
C GLU A 139 -23.21 -9.36 5.96
N GLN A 140 -22.11 -9.07 6.67
CA GLN A 140 -21.37 -7.82 6.50
C GLN A 140 -20.78 -7.74 5.09
N PHE A 141 -20.15 -8.83 4.63
CA PHE A 141 -19.59 -8.91 3.30
C PHE A 141 -20.63 -8.64 2.21
N SER A 142 -21.83 -9.23 2.33
CA SER A 142 -22.90 -9.08 1.35
C SER A 142 -23.41 -7.64 1.21
N LYS A 143 -23.28 -6.79 2.25
CA LYS A 143 -23.71 -5.38 2.18
C LYS A 143 -22.81 -4.53 1.31
N HIS A 144 -21.52 -4.86 1.27
CA HIS A 144 -20.51 -4.09 0.56
C HIS A 144 -20.18 -4.65 -0.83
N PHE A 145 -20.40 -5.96 -1.02
CA PHE A 145 -20.10 -6.63 -2.27
C PHE A 145 -21.12 -6.27 -3.36
N THR A 146 -20.61 -5.74 -4.47
CA THR A 146 -21.45 -5.22 -5.57
C THR A 146 -21.88 -6.27 -6.60
N GLY A 147 -21.37 -7.50 -6.48
CA GLY A 147 -21.63 -8.59 -7.44
C GLY A 147 -20.60 -8.72 -8.56
N VAL A 148 -19.65 -7.78 -8.69
CA VAL A 148 -18.61 -7.83 -9.74
C VAL A 148 -17.31 -8.42 -9.20
N VAL A 149 -16.82 -9.43 -9.90
CA VAL A 149 -15.61 -10.20 -9.58
C VAL A 149 -14.69 -10.22 -10.78
N LEU A 150 -13.39 -10.07 -10.54
CA LEU A 150 -12.33 -10.26 -11.51
C LEU A 150 -11.43 -11.40 -11.04
N GLU A 151 -11.51 -12.53 -11.73
CA GLU A 151 -10.59 -13.63 -11.57
C GLU A 151 -9.30 -13.34 -12.34
N LEU A 152 -8.17 -13.72 -11.75
CA LEU A 152 -6.86 -13.63 -12.38
C LEU A 152 -6.18 -14.99 -12.32
N ALA A 153 -5.61 -15.40 -13.44
CA ALA A 153 -4.79 -16.60 -13.56
C ALA A 153 -3.51 -16.28 -14.33
N ARG A 154 -2.46 -17.06 -14.14
CA ARG A 154 -1.23 -16.94 -14.94
C ARG A 154 -1.59 -17.21 -16.41
N ALA A 155 -1.21 -16.31 -17.32
CA ALA A 155 -1.35 -16.55 -18.75
C ALA A 155 -0.30 -17.57 -19.23
N GLU A 156 -0.51 -18.10 -20.43
CA GLU A 156 0.50 -18.88 -21.14
C GLU A 156 1.73 -17.98 -21.40
N GLY A 157 2.88 -18.32 -20.81
CA GLY A 157 4.08 -17.48 -20.85
C GLY A 157 4.27 -16.53 -19.65
N PHE A 158 3.57 -16.77 -18.54
CA PHE A 158 3.81 -16.02 -17.30
C PHE A 158 5.25 -16.18 -16.79
N GLU A 159 6.02 -15.10 -16.84
CA GLU A 159 7.38 -15.03 -16.31
C GLU A 159 7.45 -14.11 -15.08
N PRO A 160 7.98 -14.58 -13.93
CA PRO A 160 8.11 -13.76 -12.74
C PRO A 160 8.96 -12.50 -12.97
N ILE A 161 8.31 -11.34 -13.03
CA ILE A 161 8.98 -10.03 -13.04
C ILE A 161 9.42 -9.59 -11.64
N THR A 162 10.57 -8.92 -11.57
CA THR A 162 11.03 -8.20 -10.38
C THR A 162 11.01 -6.70 -10.69
N GLN A 163 10.09 -5.97 -10.06
CA GLN A 163 9.99 -4.51 -10.17
C GLN A 163 9.77 -3.93 -8.78
N LYS A 164 10.84 -3.90 -8.00
CA LYS A 164 10.91 -3.10 -6.79
C LYS A 164 11.55 -1.77 -7.12
N ALA A 165 10.98 -0.69 -6.62
CA ALA A 165 11.64 0.60 -6.57
C ALA A 165 12.21 0.78 -5.15
N PRO A 166 13.43 0.26 -4.85
CA PRO A 166 14.00 0.39 -3.52
C PRO A 166 14.19 1.88 -3.20
N MET A 167 13.45 2.36 -2.21
CA MET A 167 13.67 3.69 -1.66
C MET A 167 14.94 3.68 -0.82
N LYS A 168 16.09 3.96 -1.44
CA LYS A 168 17.32 4.22 -0.69
C LYS A 168 17.23 5.62 -0.08
N LEU A 169 17.50 5.77 1.22
CA LEU A 169 17.59 7.08 1.89
C LEU A 169 18.60 8.01 1.20
N SER A 170 19.60 7.45 0.52
CA SER A 170 20.54 8.20 -0.29
C SER A 170 19.88 9.00 -1.44
N PHE A 171 18.67 8.62 -1.89
CA PHE A 171 17.91 9.39 -2.88
C PHE A 171 17.34 10.69 -2.32
N LEU A 172 16.99 10.71 -1.03
CA LEU A 172 16.60 11.96 -0.35
C LEU A 172 17.83 12.89 -0.25
N TRP A 173 18.98 12.33 0.11
CA TRP A 173 20.24 13.07 0.23
C TRP A 173 20.81 13.54 -1.12
N SER A 174 20.57 12.81 -2.22
CA SER A 174 20.95 13.27 -3.57
C SER A 174 20.10 14.44 -4.04
N ARG A 175 18.83 14.53 -3.61
CA ARG A 175 17.95 15.66 -3.95
C ARG A 175 18.28 16.91 -3.12
N LEU A 176 18.69 16.71 -1.87
CA LEU A 176 19.15 17.78 -0.96
C LEU A 176 20.53 18.36 -1.32
N ARG A 177 21.33 17.63 -2.13
CA ARG A 177 22.67 18.09 -2.54
C ARG A 177 22.70 19.40 -3.34
N GLY A 178 21.57 19.83 -3.91
CA GLY A 178 21.46 21.12 -4.61
C GLY A 178 21.15 22.33 -3.70
N SER A 179 20.66 22.12 -2.48
CA SER A 179 20.07 23.17 -1.64
C SER A 179 20.84 23.46 -0.35
N TRP A 180 22.11 23.08 -0.27
CA TRP A 180 22.94 23.28 0.94
C TRP A 180 23.05 24.74 1.37
N GLY A 181 23.08 25.69 0.42
CA GLY A 181 23.12 27.12 0.74
C GLY A 181 21.88 27.59 1.50
N ALA A 182 20.69 27.19 1.05
CA ALA A 182 19.43 27.52 1.73
C ALA A 182 19.34 26.86 3.12
N LEU A 183 19.81 25.61 3.24
CA LEU A 183 19.83 24.89 4.51
C LEU A 183 20.75 25.56 5.54
N ILE A 184 21.92 26.02 5.11
CA ILE A 184 22.86 26.76 5.96
C ILE A 184 22.27 28.12 6.35
N GLN A 185 21.61 28.83 5.42
CA GLN A 185 20.97 30.11 5.73
C GLN A 185 19.86 29.97 6.77
N VAL A 186 19.01 28.94 6.65
CA VAL A 186 17.98 28.64 7.65
C VAL A 186 18.62 28.29 9.01
N LEU A 187 19.71 27.51 9.01
CA LEU A 187 20.43 27.16 10.24
C LEU A 187 21.02 28.39 10.93
N ILE A 188 21.65 29.29 10.16
CA ILE A 188 22.22 30.54 10.66
C ILE A 188 21.12 31.44 11.22
N LEU A 189 20.03 31.65 10.48
CA LEU A 189 18.90 32.47 10.93
C LEU A 189 18.24 31.89 12.18
N SER A 190 18.03 30.57 12.22
CA SER A 190 17.48 29.89 13.40
C SER A 190 18.40 30.04 14.60
N THR A 191 19.71 29.88 14.41
CA THR A 191 20.70 30.01 15.49
C THR A 191 20.77 31.46 15.99
N ALA A 192 20.75 32.45 15.09
CA ALA A 192 20.69 33.86 15.46
C ALA A 192 19.43 34.19 16.27
N LEU A 193 18.27 33.66 15.85
CA LEU A 193 17.02 33.81 16.59
C LEU A 193 17.07 33.12 17.96
N GLN A 194 17.66 31.93 18.05
CA GLN A 194 17.89 31.24 19.32
C GLN A 194 18.74 32.10 20.27
N ILE A 195 19.85 32.67 19.78
CA ILE A 195 20.74 33.54 20.56
C ILE A 195 20.00 34.78 21.06
N ALA A 196 19.23 35.45 20.19
CA ALA A 196 18.42 36.61 20.58
C ALA A 196 17.37 36.25 21.65
N THR A 197 16.75 35.07 21.52
CA THR A 197 15.77 34.56 22.50
C THR A 197 16.43 34.25 23.84
N PHE A 198 17.65 33.70 23.83
CA PHE A 198 18.44 33.47 25.05
C PHE A 198 18.96 34.77 25.66
N ALA A 199 19.14 35.85 24.90
CA ALA A 199 19.58 37.14 25.42
C ALA A 199 18.46 37.89 26.18
N ALA A 200 17.19 37.68 25.81
CA ALA A 200 16.04 38.30 26.46
C ALA A 200 15.98 38.09 28.01
N PRO A 201 16.15 36.87 28.56
CA PRO A 201 16.17 36.68 30.02
C PRO A 201 17.37 37.33 30.71
N PHE A 202 18.52 37.46 30.04
CA PHE A 202 19.68 38.19 30.59
C PHE A 202 19.39 39.70 30.71
N GLN A 203 18.67 40.28 29.74
CA GLN A 203 18.28 41.68 29.81
C GLN A 203 17.29 41.94 30.97
N LEU A 204 16.36 41.02 31.21
CA LEU A 204 15.50 41.08 32.39
C LEU A 204 16.29 40.96 33.69
N GLN A 205 17.29 40.08 33.78
CA GLN A 205 18.14 39.95 34.97
C GLN A 205 18.93 41.24 35.27
N LEU A 206 19.56 41.85 34.26
CA LEU A 206 20.27 43.13 34.43
C LEU A 206 19.34 44.26 34.89
N VAL A 207 18.17 44.40 34.25
CA VAL A 207 17.18 45.42 34.64
C VAL A 207 16.67 45.18 36.05
N VAL A 208 16.38 43.93 36.43
CA VAL A 208 15.90 43.59 37.77
C VAL A 208 16.99 43.84 38.81
N ASP A 209 18.23 43.43 38.57
CA ASP A 209 19.34 43.60 39.51
C ASP A 209 19.73 45.09 39.69
N GLU A 210 19.69 45.88 38.62
CA GLU A 210 20.06 47.31 38.66
C GLU A 210 18.89 48.21 39.12
N ALA A 211 17.63 47.87 38.78
CA ALA A 211 16.44 48.60 39.23
C ALA A 211 16.04 48.30 40.68
N LEU A 212 16.23 47.06 41.15
CA LEU A 212 15.93 46.72 42.55
C LEU A 212 17.01 47.21 43.52
N ALA A 213 18.26 47.34 43.07
CA ALA A 213 19.35 47.86 43.90
C ALA A 213 19.23 49.37 44.20
N GLN A 214 18.52 50.15 43.36
CA GLN A 214 18.33 51.59 43.55
C GLN A 214 16.94 51.99 44.10
N ALA A 215 16.00 51.04 44.24
CA ALA A 215 14.71 51.23 44.91
C ALA A 215 13.99 52.57 44.62
N ASP A 216 13.94 52.98 43.36
CA ASP A 216 13.18 54.16 42.93
C ASP A 216 11.84 53.74 42.33
N ARG A 217 10.74 54.20 42.91
CA ARG A 217 9.38 53.70 42.62
C ARG A 217 8.90 54.05 41.21
N ASP A 218 9.49 55.07 40.59
CA ASP A 218 9.17 55.48 39.22
C ASP A 218 9.71 54.50 38.18
N LEU A 219 10.86 53.87 38.44
CA LEU A 219 11.43 52.87 37.53
C LEU A 219 10.60 51.57 37.53
N LEU A 220 10.08 51.18 38.70
CA LEU A 220 9.15 50.05 38.83
C LEU A 220 7.84 50.28 38.07
N LEU A 221 7.31 51.50 38.05
CA LEU A 221 6.11 51.87 37.31
C LEU A 221 6.32 51.84 35.79
N VAL A 222 7.48 52.28 35.31
CA VAL A 222 7.86 52.22 33.89
C VAL A 222 8.02 50.78 33.41
N ILE A 223 8.65 49.90 34.21
CA ILE A 223 8.80 48.48 33.88
C ILE A 223 7.44 47.77 33.90
N ALA A 224 6.57 48.06 34.87
CA ALA A 224 5.24 47.48 34.95
C ALA A 224 4.34 47.89 33.77
N LEU A 225 4.45 49.13 33.28
CA LEU A 225 3.73 49.59 32.08
C LEU A 225 4.33 49.05 30.78
N ALA A 226 5.65 48.83 30.73
CA ALA A 226 6.34 48.32 29.54
C ALA A 226 6.12 46.81 29.33
N PHE A 227 5.95 46.02 30.39
CA PHE A 227 5.77 44.56 30.32
C PHE A 227 4.39 44.06 30.75
N GLY A 228 3.52 44.92 31.29
CA GLY A 228 2.16 44.58 31.73
C GLY A 228 1.06 44.85 30.69
N GLY A 229 1.43 45.21 29.46
CA GLY A 229 0.53 45.39 28.31
C GLY A 229 0.68 44.29 27.28
#